data_AF-A0A1N7H101-F1
#
_entry.id   AF-A0A1N7H101-F1
#
_cell.length_a   1.000
_cell.length_b   1.000
_cell.length_c   1.000
_cell.angle_alpha   90.00
_cell.angle_beta   90.00
_cell.angle_gamma   90.00
#
_symmetry.space_group_name_H-M   'P 1'
#
loop_
_entity.id
_entity.type
_entity.pdbx_description
1 polymer ?
#
loop_
_entity_poly.entity_id
_entity_poly.type
_entity_poly.pdbx_seq_one_letter_code
_entity_poly.pdbx_strand_id
1 'polypeptide(L)'
;MSGANSTHPIKVGQPLEACLGGSAGGFGQPSTRKLSPASCWLTEQELVDRLAGGKCARGVTLVNDRISEFDDGRITYLGHSEDEVHVAVQWGGPIPTLVRLGVALLSERAFDRILTTSRVDPLLSGTTAFDTLRLGRQLGWLSDTEQNYDDLRARYESVGTSLLYRLGTRNQSPEIWSRLCCEAHGLLATATNLYDAAGVDLTIHIRLPDTDQLTRDDSRYNRFITFVKNTVPKNAAYRGNSASRMLLEEDGDKLGYRLPVDIDDTDRDADLTADWVVVGPDVASFRDDIVEAFKSVSIREQVANGTEEGIRIPIEVTTANTYSNLQQTVQTMLERLGRPISDNLDVPTVTRFYLLAFGNIPHKSLTCSPFDIAEALIATDRLESTDDSLTMQALVRGLGAVDSKKIYPWLPPTAREFMRVLFESDTPLKRSEILDAADLSQTSYERHRGNLEKSGLLVEKETYHYEATLPGQWPQDGLSSLAEDADADVRRWIMYEKLLDAQVNAQSVVSIQSPPRSLTRVYIG
;
A
#
# COMPACT_ATOMS: atom_id res chain seq x y z
N MET A 1 -21.52 -31.42 16.94
CA MET A 1 -20.39 -30.49 16.67
C MET A 1 -20.99 -29.32 15.92
N SER A 2 -21.27 -28.21 16.61
CA SER A 2 -21.77 -26.99 15.98
C SER A 2 -20.57 -26.30 15.33
N GLY A 3 -20.44 -26.41 14.01
CA GLY A 3 -19.51 -25.60 13.25
C GLY A 3 -19.79 -24.14 13.58
N ALA A 4 -18.74 -23.37 13.91
CA ALA A 4 -18.85 -21.93 13.95
C ALA A 4 -19.43 -21.48 12.62
N ASN A 5 -20.58 -20.79 12.63
CA ASN A 5 -21.11 -20.18 11.42
C ASN A 5 -20.12 -19.09 11.00
N SER A 6 -19.15 -19.43 10.14
CA SER A 6 -18.26 -18.45 9.55
C SER A 6 -19.14 -17.48 8.78
N THR A 7 -19.23 -16.27 9.32
CA THR A 7 -20.12 -15.25 8.76
C THR A 7 -19.38 -14.57 7.62
N HIS A 8 -19.99 -14.55 6.44
CA HIS A 8 -19.37 -14.00 5.24
C HIS A 8 -18.93 -12.53 5.45
N PRO A 9 -17.72 -12.11 5.02
CA PRO A 9 -17.19 -10.77 5.29
C PRO A 9 -18.15 -9.62 4.91
N ILE A 10 -18.82 -9.73 3.76
CA ILE A 10 -19.80 -8.73 3.28
C ILE A 10 -20.99 -8.57 4.24
N LYS A 11 -21.33 -9.60 5.04
CA LYS A 11 -22.39 -9.52 6.06
C LYS A 11 -21.93 -8.79 7.33
N VAL A 12 -20.63 -8.61 7.52
CA VAL A 12 -20.02 -7.99 8.71
C VAL A 12 -19.74 -6.49 8.48
N GLY A 13 -19.65 -6.05 7.23
CA GLY A 13 -19.42 -4.65 6.90
C GLY A 13 -19.25 -4.41 5.40
N GLN A 14 -18.93 -3.16 5.04
CA GLN A 14 -18.71 -2.74 3.67
C GLN A 14 -17.22 -2.87 3.29
N PRO A 15 -16.88 -3.04 2.00
CA PRO A 15 -15.50 -3.00 1.52
C PRO A 15 -14.81 -1.68 1.89
N LEU A 16 -13.49 -1.72 2.10
CA LEU A 16 -12.69 -0.57 2.52
C LEU A 16 -12.96 0.68 1.67
N GLU A 17 -12.91 0.56 0.35
CA GLU A 17 -13.07 1.70 -0.56
C GLU A 17 -14.46 2.35 -0.45
N ALA A 18 -15.50 1.58 -0.11
CA ALA A 18 -16.84 2.13 0.16
C ALA A 18 -16.89 2.90 1.49
N CYS A 19 -16.11 2.46 2.49
CA CYS A 19 -16.02 3.13 3.79
C CYS A 19 -15.16 4.41 3.77
N LEU A 20 -14.22 4.51 2.82
CA LEU A 20 -13.36 5.67 2.65
C LEU A 20 -14.04 6.83 1.89
N GLY A 21 -15.05 6.50 1.07
CA GLY A 21 -15.85 7.46 0.28
C GLY A 21 -17.29 7.65 0.77
N GLY A 22 -17.58 7.32 2.04
CA GLY A 22 -18.93 7.34 2.59
C GLY A 22 -19.00 7.75 4.05
N SER A 23 -18.74 9.02 4.38
CA SER A 23 -19.03 9.71 5.66
C SER A 23 -18.55 11.18 5.64
N ALA A 24 -19.30 12.09 5.00
CA ALA A 24 -19.09 13.53 5.14
C ALA A 24 -19.94 14.12 6.29
N GLY A 25 -19.26 14.62 7.31
CA GLY A 25 -19.88 15.36 8.41
C GLY A 25 -18.87 16.33 9.04
N GLY A 26 -18.58 17.43 8.35
CA GLY A 26 -18.00 18.64 8.94
C GLY A 26 -16.69 19.11 8.32
N PHE A 27 -16.67 20.39 7.94
CA PHE A 27 -15.45 21.16 7.69
C PHE A 27 -14.65 21.32 9.00
N GLY A 28 -14.00 20.25 9.45
CA GLY A 28 -13.14 20.22 10.64
C GLY A 28 -11.65 20.34 10.31
N GLN A 29 -10.82 20.52 11.34
CA GLN A 29 -9.36 20.44 11.23
C GLN A 29 -8.89 19.04 10.76
N PRO A 30 -7.66 18.90 10.23
CA PRO A 30 -7.08 17.59 9.93
C PRO A 30 -7.18 16.68 11.15
N SER A 31 -7.66 15.45 10.95
CA SER A 31 -7.84 14.48 12.04
C SER A 31 -7.12 13.17 11.72
N THR A 32 -6.59 12.54 12.76
CA THR A 32 -6.03 11.19 12.69
C THR A 32 -7.13 10.19 13.02
N ARG A 33 -7.34 9.20 12.17
CA ARG A 33 -8.33 8.13 12.38
C ARG A 33 -7.65 6.77 12.48
N LYS A 34 -8.37 5.81 13.08
CA LYS A 34 -8.00 4.39 12.99
C LYS A 34 -7.97 3.99 11.52
N LEU A 35 -7.00 3.17 11.13
CA LEU A 35 -6.91 2.64 9.77
C LEU A 35 -8.21 1.98 9.31
N SER A 36 -8.91 1.31 10.23
CA SER A 36 -10.24 0.72 10.01
C SER A 36 -11.38 1.71 10.28
N PRO A 37 -12.15 2.13 9.25
CA PRO A 37 -13.44 2.78 9.45
C PRO A 37 -14.43 1.86 10.21
N ALA A 38 -15.37 2.43 10.96
CA ALA A 38 -16.31 1.68 11.80
C ALA A 38 -17.28 0.75 11.03
N SER A 39 -17.49 1.02 9.74
CA SER A 39 -18.34 0.21 8.86
C SER A 39 -17.55 -0.76 7.97
N CYS A 40 -16.22 -0.76 8.06
CA CYS A 40 -15.38 -1.64 7.25
C CYS A 40 -15.45 -3.07 7.78
N TRP A 41 -15.55 -4.05 6.88
CA TRP A 41 -15.56 -5.45 7.28
C TRP A 41 -14.17 -5.92 7.78
N LEU A 42 -13.09 -5.30 7.31
CA LEU A 42 -11.73 -5.57 7.78
C LEU A 42 -11.51 -4.93 9.15
N THR A 43 -10.84 -5.65 10.05
CA THR A 43 -10.34 -5.11 11.31
C THR A 43 -9.13 -4.20 11.06
N GLU A 44 -8.68 -3.50 12.11
CA GLU A 44 -7.47 -2.70 12.03
C GLU A 44 -6.23 -3.53 11.66
N GLN A 45 -6.08 -4.73 12.26
CA GLN A 45 -4.97 -5.64 11.97
C GLN A 45 -5.00 -6.12 10.52
N GLU A 46 -6.16 -6.56 10.03
CA GLU A 46 -6.25 -7.06 8.66
C GLU A 46 -6.07 -5.94 7.61
N LEU A 47 -6.37 -4.69 7.96
CA LEU A 47 -6.01 -3.56 7.10
C LEU A 47 -4.51 -3.29 7.08
N VAL A 48 -3.83 -3.48 8.21
CA VAL A 48 -2.37 -3.48 8.26
C VAL A 48 -1.82 -4.60 7.38
N ASP A 49 -2.33 -5.82 7.51
CA ASP A 49 -1.93 -6.96 6.67
C ASP A 49 -2.19 -6.70 5.18
N ARG A 50 -3.37 -6.16 4.85
CA ARG A 50 -3.70 -5.74 3.48
C ARG A 50 -2.68 -4.76 2.95
N LEU A 51 -2.35 -3.71 3.71
CA LEU A 51 -1.41 -2.68 3.28
C LEU A 51 0.04 -3.17 3.21
N ALA A 52 0.42 -4.15 4.03
CA ALA A 52 1.73 -4.79 3.94
C ALA A 52 1.94 -5.49 2.59
N GLY A 53 0.88 -5.99 1.95
CA GLY A 53 0.96 -6.60 0.62
C GLY A 53 1.57 -5.69 -0.46
N GLY A 54 1.46 -4.36 -0.31
CA GLY A 54 2.02 -3.37 -1.24
C GLY A 54 3.45 -2.90 -0.93
N LYS A 55 4.08 -3.40 0.15
CA LYS A 55 5.49 -3.10 0.49
C LYS A 55 6.38 -4.19 -0.11
N CYS A 56 7.10 -3.86 -1.20
CA CYS A 56 7.93 -4.84 -1.93
C CYS A 56 9.43 -4.49 -1.95
N ALA A 57 9.85 -3.38 -1.35
CA ALA A 57 11.23 -2.91 -1.37
C ALA A 57 11.53 -2.05 -0.14
N ARG A 58 12.83 -1.93 0.19
CA ARG A 58 13.32 -0.98 1.19
C ARG A 58 13.57 0.38 0.54
N GLY A 59 12.55 1.23 0.50
CA GLY A 59 12.55 2.44 -0.30
C GLY A 59 11.16 2.84 -0.80
N VAL A 60 11.01 2.97 -2.12
CA VAL A 60 9.78 3.41 -2.78
C VAL A 60 9.18 2.27 -3.60
N THR A 61 7.98 1.84 -3.21
CA THR A 61 7.16 0.90 -3.99
C THR A 61 6.02 1.66 -4.67
N LEU A 62 5.90 1.50 -5.99
CA LEU A 62 4.81 2.05 -6.80
C LEU A 62 3.74 0.98 -7.00
N VAL A 63 2.49 1.32 -6.73
CA VAL A 63 1.35 0.40 -6.83
C VAL A 63 0.27 1.00 -7.72
N ASN A 64 0.15 0.45 -8.92
CA ASN A 64 -0.98 0.73 -9.79
C ASN A 64 -2.24 0.15 -9.16
N ASP A 65 -3.15 1.02 -8.74
CA ASP A 65 -4.43 0.63 -8.17
C ASP A 65 -5.50 1.71 -8.44
N ARG A 66 -6.74 1.27 -8.64
CA ARG A 66 -7.89 2.18 -8.78
C ARG A 66 -8.50 2.42 -7.42
N ILE A 67 -7.96 3.42 -6.74
CA ILE A 67 -8.39 3.82 -5.40
C ILE A 67 -9.41 4.95 -5.45
N SER A 68 -10.33 4.96 -4.48
CA SER A 68 -11.24 6.09 -4.27
C SER A 68 -10.53 7.22 -3.52
N GLU A 69 -10.99 8.45 -3.75
CA GLU A 69 -10.63 9.58 -2.89
C GLU A 69 -11.16 9.34 -1.47
N PHE A 70 -10.45 9.87 -0.48
CA PHE A 70 -11.02 10.04 0.84
C PHE A 70 -12.13 11.09 0.80
N ASP A 71 -13.20 10.88 1.56
CA ASP A 71 -14.24 11.90 1.79
C ASP A 71 -13.66 13.26 2.19
N ASP A 72 -12.63 13.21 3.02
CA ASP A 72 -11.80 14.36 3.36
C ASP A 72 -10.33 13.97 3.19
N GLY A 73 -9.72 14.42 2.08
CA GLY A 73 -8.31 14.21 1.79
C GLY A 73 -7.33 14.82 2.81
N ARG A 74 -7.83 15.50 3.86
CA ARG A 74 -7.05 15.98 5.01
C ARG A 74 -6.92 14.94 6.11
N ILE A 75 -7.75 13.89 6.11
CA ILE A 75 -7.68 12.80 7.07
C ILE A 75 -6.41 11.98 6.82
N THR A 76 -5.77 11.56 7.92
CA THR A 76 -4.69 10.58 7.90
C THR A 76 -5.12 9.37 8.70
N TYR A 77 -4.91 8.19 8.12
CA TYR A 77 -5.26 6.91 8.73
C TYR A 77 -4.01 6.27 9.31
N LEU A 78 -4.11 5.77 10.54
CA LEU A 78 -3.00 5.14 11.25
C LEU A 78 -3.47 3.77 11.77
N GLY A 79 -2.72 2.72 11.41
CA GLY A 79 -2.91 1.35 11.87
C GLY A 79 -1.58 0.75 12.28
N HIS A 80 -1.62 -0.19 13.21
CA HIS A 80 -0.42 -0.84 13.72
C HIS A 80 -0.70 -2.28 14.10
N SER A 81 0.36 -3.09 14.09
CA SER A 81 0.43 -4.38 14.78
C SER A 81 1.45 -4.26 15.93
N GLU A 82 2.08 -5.37 16.33
CA GLU A 82 3.12 -5.35 17.36
C GLU A 82 4.39 -4.64 16.87
N ASP A 83 4.87 -4.98 15.68
CA ASP A 83 6.20 -4.55 15.20
C ASP A 83 6.15 -3.61 13.97
N GLU A 84 4.97 -3.31 13.45
CA GLU A 84 4.82 -2.47 12.25
C GLU A 84 3.69 -1.47 12.37
N VAL A 85 3.86 -0.36 11.67
CA VAL A 85 2.91 0.74 11.59
C VAL A 85 2.73 1.15 10.14
N HIS A 86 1.47 1.32 9.78
CA HIS A 86 1.07 1.81 8.47
C HIS A 86 0.33 3.13 8.65
N VAL A 87 0.83 4.16 7.96
CA VAL A 87 0.15 5.46 7.87
C VAL A 87 -0.27 5.71 6.43
N ALA A 88 -1.54 6.03 6.20
CA ALA A 88 -2.07 6.33 4.87
C ALA A 88 -2.60 7.77 4.81
N VAL A 89 -2.14 8.51 3.80
CA VAL A 89 -2.52 9.91 3.57
C VAL A 89 -2.79 10.13 2.09
N GLN A 90 -3.80 10.94 1.79
CA GLN A 90 -4.02 11.41 0.42
C GLN A 90 -3.08 12.59 0.11
N TRP A 91 -2.46 12.55 -1.07
CA TRP A 91 -1.60 13.63 -1.52
C TRP A 91 -2.36 14.96 -1.59
N GLY A 92 -1.90 15.95 -0.81
CA GLY A 92 -2.46 17.30 -0.78
C GLY A 92 -1.50 18.36 -1.31
N GLY A 93 -0.40 17.94 -1.94
CA GLY A 93 0.79 18.76 -2.15
C GLY A 93 1.84 18.57 -1.03
N PRO A 94 3.08 19.05 -1.24
CA PRO A 94 4.21 18.69 -0.39
C PRO A 94 3.98 18.99 1.09
N ILE A 95 3.62 20.24 1.41
CA ILE A 95 3.61 20.70 2.79
C ILE A 95 2.38 20.21 3.57
N PRO A 96 1.15 20.23 3.01
CA PRO A 96 0.02 19.57 3.66
C PRO A 96 0.29 18.10 3.97
N THR A 97 0.93 17.37 3.05
CA THR A 97 1.30 15.96 3.26
C THR A 97 2.34 15.81 4.37
N LEU A 98 3.41 16.60 4.39
CA LEU A 98 4.42 16.55 5.46
C LEU A 98 3.82 16.80 6.85
N VAL A 99 3.04 17.89 6.99
CA VAL A 99 2.43 18.27 8.27
C VAL A 99 1.49 17.16 8.76
N ARG A 100 0.63 16.64 7.87
CA ARG A 100 -0.33 15.58 8.22
C ARG A 100 0.38 14.30 8.67
N LEU A 101 1.42 13.88 7.96
CA LEU A 101 2.20 12.70 8.32
C LEU A 101 2.89 12.86 9.68
N GLY A 102 3.65 13.94 9.87
CA GLY A 102 4.36 14.19 11.13
C GLY A 102 3.42 14.26 12.33
N VAL A 103 2.28 14.95 12.17
CA VAL A 103 1.26 15.07 13.23
C VAL A 103 0.56 13.75 13.50
N ALA A 104 0.23 12.96 12.47
CA ALA A 104 -0.43 11.68 12.67
C ALA A 104 0.47 10.68 13.41
N LEU A 105 1.75 10.62 13.03
CA LEU A 105 2.73 9.72 13.63
C LEU A 105 3.11 10.10 15.06
N LEU A 106 2.95 11.37 15.44
CA LEU A 106 3.20 11.87 16.80
C LEU A 106 1.91 12.33 17.49
N SER A 107 0.78 11.76 17.09
CA SER A 107 -0.53 12.07 17.69
C SER A 107 -0.70 11.39 19.05
N GLU A 108 -1.65 11.87 19.85
CA GLU A 108 -2.11 11.21 21.08
C GLU A 108 -2.36 9.71 20.86
N ARG A 109 -3.05 9.35 19.76
CA ARG A 109 -3.29 7.94 19.40
C ARG A 109 -1.99 7.16 19.22
N ALA A 110 -0.99 7.74 18.58
CA ALA A 110 0.29 7.08 18.36
C ALA A 110 1.03 6.84 19.67
N PHE A 111 1.06 7.83 20.56
CA PHE A 111 1.65 7.69 21.91
C PHE A 111 0.89 6.67 22.77
N ASP A 112 -0.44 6.68 22.74
CA ASP A 112 -1.27 5.76 23.54
C ASP A 112 -1.17 4.29 23.11
N ARG A 113 -0.83 4.01 21.86
CA ARG A 113 -0.97 2.67 21.27
C ARG A 113 0.30 2.08 20.68
N ILE A 114 1.20 2.92 20.19
CA ILE A 114 2.39 2.50 19.44
C ILE A 114 3.64 2.91 20.19
N LEU A 115 3.86 4.21 20.33
CA LEU A 115 5.00 4.80 21.01
C LEU A 115 4.78 4.81 22.51
N THR A 116 4.34 3.69 23.09
CA THR A 116 3.94 3.60 24.50
C THR A 116 5.10 3.89 25.45
N THR A 117 4.77 4.15 26.72
CA THR A 117 5.74 4.36 27.80
C THR A 117 6.83 3.27 27.81
N SER A 118 6.46 2.00 27.64
CA SER A 118 7.41 0.88 27.64
C SER A 118 8.40 0.90 26.46
N ARG A 119 8.05 1.56 25.35
CA ARG A 119 8.96 1.72 24.20
C ARG A 119 9.79 2.99 24.28
N VAL A 120 9.22 4.09 24.79
CA VAL A 120 9.84 5.41 24.76
C VAL A 120 10.70 5.71 25.98
N ASP A 121 10.25 5.39 27.20
CA ASP A 121 11.01 5.70 28.42
C ASP A 121 12.43 5.08 28.41
N PRO A 122 12.64 3.84 27.93
CA PRO A 122 14.00 3.29 27.81
C PRO A 122 14.93 4.13 26.92
N LEU A 123 14.38 4.81 25.91
CA LEU A 123 15.15 5.65 24.99
C LEU A 123 15.51 7.01 25.60
N LEU A 124 14.73 7.46 26.57
CA LEU A 124 14.98 8.69 27.34
C LEU A 124 15.82 8.42 28.60
N SER A 125 15.92 7.16 29.01
CA SER A 125 16.58 6.75 30.25
C SER A 125 18.10 6.66 30.09
N GLY A 126 18.80 7.55 30.80
CA GLY A 126 20.27 7.56 30.85
C GLY A 126 20.91 8.37 29.73
N THR A 127 22.06 8.96 30.04
CA THR A 127 22.73 9.95 29.19
C THR A 127 23.04 9.42 27.79
N THR A 128 23.53 8.18 27.67
CA THR A 128 23.91 7.61 26.36
C THR A 128 22.70 7.41 25.43
N ALA A 129 21.59 6.87 25.94
CA ALA A 129 20.39 6.64 25.13
C ALA A 129 19.77 7.98 24.70
N PHE A 130 19.67 8.91 25.63
CA PHE A 130 19.15 10.25 25.37
C PHE A 130 20.02 11.05 24.37
N ASP A 131 21.35 11.03 24.54
CA ASP A 131 22.25 11.68 23.59
C ASP A 131 22.25 10.99 22.22
N THR A 132 22.01 9.68 22.16
CA THR A 132 21.81 9.00 20.86
C THR A 132 20.60 9.55 20.13
N LEU A 133 19.49 9.81 20.81
CA LEU A 133 18.33 10.46 20.18
C LEU A 133 18.61 11.92 19.81
N ARG A 134 19.19 12.68 20.73
CA ARG A 134 19.32 14.14 20.61
C ARG A 134 20.48 14.58 19.71
N LEU A 135 21.64 13.94 19.84
CA LEU A 135 22.87 14.30 19.15
C LEU A 135 23.17 13.35 17.98
N GLY A 136 22.82 12.06 18.10
CA GLY A 136 22.99 11.08 17.02
C GLY A 136 21.90 11.17 15.96
N ARG A 137 20.68 10.74 16.31
CA ARG A 137 19.50 10.80 15.44
C ARG A 137 19.03 12.22 15.18
N GLN A 138 19.45 13.17 16.03
CA GLN A 138 19.10 14.60 15.95
C GLN A 138 17.59 14.83 15.88
N LEU A 139 16.85 14.15 16.77
CA LEU A 139 15.40 14.38 16.91
C LEU A 139 15.12 15.86 17.16
N GLY A 140 14.40 16.50 16.25
CA GLY A 140 14.00 17.90 16.38
C GLY A 140 13.11 18.12 17.59
N TRP A 141 13.19 19.31 18.19
CA TRP A 141 12.43 19.73 19.39
C TRP A 141 12.66 18.91 20.66
N LEU A 142 13.64 18.00 20.67
CA LEU A 142 14.12 17.28 21.84
C LEU A 142 15.25 18.06 22.53
N SER A 143 15.06 18.38 23.80
CA SER A 143 16.02 19.10 24.63
C SER A 143 16.03 18.54 26.05
N ASP A 144 16.89 19.08 26.92
CA ASP A 144 17.07 18.58 28.29
C ASP A 144 15.81 18.74 29.18
N THR A 145 14.75 19.39 28.67
CA THR A 145 13.45 19.51 29.33
C THR A 145 12.54 18.32 29.14
N GLU A 146 12.72 17.52 28.08
CA GLU A 146 11.88 16.35 27.80
C GLU A 146 12.52 15.08 28.37
N GLN A 147 12.37 14.86 29.69
CA GLN A 147 13.09 13.79 30.40
C GLN A 147 12.32 12.48 30.58
N ASN A 148 11.03 12.46 30.23
CA ASN A 148 10.17 11.29 30.31
C ASN A 148 9.14 11.28 29.18
N TYR A 149 8.43 10.16 29.07
CA TYR A 149 7.37 9.94 28.09
C TYR A 149 6.32 11.07 28.02
N ASP A 150 5.82 11.55 29.16
CA ASP A 150 4.74 12.55 29.18
C ASP A 150 5.23 13.92 28.68
N ASP A 151 6.44 14.32 29.05
CA ASP A 151 7.05 15.57 28.58
C ASP A 151 7.28 15.52 27.06
N LEU A 152 7.81 14.40 26.56
CA LEU A 152 8.06 14.19 25.12
C LEU A 152 6.75 14.22 24.32
N ARG A 153 5.73 13.51 24.80
CA ARG A 153 4.40 13.48 24.20
C ARG A 153 3.80 14.89 24.13
N ALA A 154 3.75 15.60 25.25
CA ALA A 154 3.20 16.95 25.33
C ALA A 154 3.95 17.92 24.39
N ARG A 155 5.27 17.77 24.29
CA ARG A 155 6.11 18.55 23.39
C ARG A 155 5.70 18.36 21.93
N TYR A 156 5.61 17.12 21.45
CA TYR A 156 5.28 16.86 20.05
C TYR A 156 3.82 17.16 19.71
N GLU A 157 2.88 16.94 20.64
CA GLU A 157 1.49 17.37 20.47
C GLU A 157 1.39 18.90 20.29
N SER A 158 2.15 19.66 21.08
CA SER A 158 2.23 21.12 20.97
C SER A 158 2.81 21.58 19.62
N VAL A 159 3.93 20.97 19.20
CA VAL A 159 4.56 21.25 17.89
C VAL A 159 3.59 20.94 16.76
N GLY A 160 2.97 19.76 16.78
CA GLY A 160 2.01 19.33 15.76
C GLY A 160 0.81 20.27 15.65
N THR A 161 0.24 20.67 16.78
CA THR A 161 -0.86 21.65 16.85
C THR A 161 -0.47 22.99 16.22
N SER A 162 0.74 23.48 16.51
CA SER A 162 1.27 24.73 15.94
C SER A 162 1.43 24.65 14.42
N LEU A 163 1.97 23.53 13.89
CA LEU A 163 2.12 23.33 12.44
C LEU A 163 0.76 23.24 11.74
N LEU A 164 -0.22 22.54 12.32
CA LEU A 164 -1.58 22.46 11.78
C LEU A 164 -2.26 23.82 11.74
N TYR A 165 -2.13 24.61 12.81
CA TYR A 165 -2.68 25.97 12.87
C TYR A 165 -2.11 26.85 11.74
N ARG A 166 -0.79 26.80 11.54
CA ARG A 166 -0.12 27.54 10.47
C ARG A 166 -0.50 27.03 9.08
N LEU A 167 -0.63 25.72 8.90
CA LEU A 167 -1.11 25.14 7.64
C LEU A 167 -2.52 25.63 7.26
N GLY A 168 -3.40 25.81 8.26
CA GLY A 168 -4.76 26.32 8.05
C GLY A 168 -4.85 27.82 7.81
N THR A 169 -3.77 28.58 8.04
CA THR A 169 -3.76 30.03 7.90
C THR A 169 -3.59 30.44 6.44
N ARG A 170 -4.53 31.23 5.93
CA ARG A 170 -4.52 31.72 4.53
C ARG A 170 -3.51 32.86 4.33
N ASN A 171 -3.04 33.04 3.10
CA ASN A 171 -2.22 34.17 2.64
C ASN A 171 -0.88 34.35 3.39
N GLN A 172 -0.22 33.25 3.74
CA GLN A 172 1.13 33.32 4.30
C GLN A 172 2.17 33.78 3.26
N SER A 173 3.19 34.51 3.72
CA SER A 173 4.30 34.89 2.87
C SER A 173 5.14 33.67 2.45
N PRO A 174 5.88 33.73 1.33
CA PRO A 174 6.77 32.65 0.90
C PRO A 174 7.78 32.22 1.97
N GLU A 175 8.27 33.15 2.79
CA GLU A 175 9.23 32.87 3.86
C GLU A 175 8.60 32.03 4.98
N ILE A 176 7.35 32.36 5.36
CA ILE A 176 6.61 31.59 6.36
C ILE A 176 6.31 30.18 5.85
N TRP A 177 5.94 30.06 4.57
CA TRP A 177 5.70 28.76 3.91
C TRP A 177 6.97 27.92 3.81
N SER A 178 8.10 28.53 3.45
CA SER A 178 9.40 27.87 3.41
C SER A 178 9.79 27.36 4.80
N ARG A 179 9.63 28.20 5.84
CA ARG A 179 9.86 27.79 7.23
C ARG A 179 8.93 26.65 7.67
N LEU A 180 7.64 26.72 7.32
CA LEU A 180 6.68 25.65 7.61
C LEU A 180 7.08 24.34 6.93
N CYS A 181 7.57 24.39 5.68
CA CYS A 181 8.09 23.22 4.98
C CYS A 181 9.29 22.60 5.72
N CYS A 182 10.27 23.41 6.12
CA CYS A 182 11.44 22.95 6.86
C CYS A 182 11.06 22.30 8.20
N GLU A 183 10.15 22.93 8.97
CA GLU A 183 9.69 22.40 10.25
C GLU A 183 8.83 21.14 10.06
N ALA A 184 8.00 21.06 9.02
CA ALA A 184 7.22 19.86 8.72
C ALA A 184 8.11 18.67 8.33
N HIS A 185 9.17 18.92 7.55
CA HIS A 185 10.21 17.92 7.28
C HIS A 185 10.92 17.47 8.56
N GLY A 186 11.28 18.43 9.43
CA GLY A 186 11.90 18.13 10.71
C GLY A 186 11.00 17.23 11.56
N LEU A 187 9.70 17.53 11.64
CA LEU A 187 8.75 16.73 12.43
C LEU A 187 8.60 15.31 11.87
N LEU A 188 8.53 15.15 10.56
CA LEU A 188 8.46 13.83 9.93
C LEU A 188 9.76 13.02 10.14
N ALA A 189 10.92 13.66 9.99
CA ALA A 189 12.21 13.00 10.23
C ALA A 189 12.35 12.58 11.71
N THR A 190 11.91 13.44 12.64
CA THR A 190 11.80 13.11 14.08
C THR A 190 10.90 11.90 14.29
N ALA A 191 9.71 11.90 13.70
CA ALA A 191 8.77 10.79 13.85
C ALA A 191 9.39 9.49 13.36
N THR A 192 9.88 9.43 12.12
CA THR A 192 10.43 8.17 11.56
C THR A 192 11.63 7.65 12.36
N ASN A 193 12.51 8.52 12.83
CA ASN A 193 13.64 8.11 13.68
C ASN A 193 13.20 7.63 15.06
N LEU A 194 12.12 8.16 15.62
CA LEU A 194 11.58 7.70 16.89
C LEU A 194 10.95 6.31 16.77
N TYR A 195 10.24 6.02 15.67
CA TYR A 195 9.69 4.69 15.40
C TYR A 195 10.81 3.66 15.20
N ASP A 196 11.83 4.00 14.42
CA ASP A 196 13.02 3.16 14.24
C ASP A 196 13.74 2.90 15.57
N ALA A 197 13.94 3.94 16.40
CA ALA A 197 14.53 3.79 17.73
C ALA A 197 13.66 2.93 18.68
N ALA A 198 12.33 2.98 18.52
CA ALA A 198 11.37 2.17 19.27
C ALA A 198 11.25 0.73 18.75
N GLY A 199 12.01 0.36 17.71
CA GLY A 199 11.98 -0.96 17.09
C GLY A 199 10.65 -1.26 16.39
N VAL A 200 10.06 -0.27 15.72
CA VAL A 200 8.80 -0.42 14.98
C VAL A 200 9.01 -0.01 13.52
N ASP A 201 8.73 -0.94 12.61
CA ASP A 201 8.83 -0.71 11.18
C ASP A 201 7.72 0.24 10.71
N LEU A 202 8.08 1.34 10.05
CA LEU A 202 7.12 2.32 9.55
C LEU A 202 6.98 2.24 8.02
N THR A 203 5.74 2.10 7.55
CA THR A 203 5.39 2.21 6.12
C THR A 203 4.43 3.37 5.87
N ILE A 204 4.81 4.29 4.98
CA ILE A 204 4.04 5.47 4.60
C ILE A 204 3.37 5.24 3.25
N HIS A 205 2.04 5.27 3.22
CA HIS A 205 1.21 5.12 2.02
C HIS A 205 0.73 6.49 1.53
N ILE A 206 1.23 6.92 0.37
CA ILE A 206 0.76 8.13 -0.34
C ILE A 206 -0.27 7.72 -1.38
N ARG A 207 -1.53 8.13 -1.16
CA ARG A 207 -2.64 7.87 -2.08
C ARG A 207 -2.79 9.01 -3.11
N LEU A 208 -2.82 8.64 -4.38
CA LEU A 208 -2.99 9.49 -5.57
C LEU A 208 -4.18 8.99 -6.40
N PRO A 209 -5.43 9.31 -6.02
CA PRO A 209 -6.61 8.76 -6.71
C PRO A 209 -6.79 9.28 -8.14
N ASP A 210 -6.28 10.47 -8.47
CA ASP A 210 -6.31 11.06 -9.82
C ASP A 210 -4.89 11.46 -10.26
N THR A 211 -4.16 10.51 -10.85
CA THR A 211 -2.81 10.73 -11.40
C THR A 211 -2.82 11.54 -12.70
N ASP A 212 -3.91 11.49 -13.45
CA ASP A 212 -4.14 12.33 -14.62
C ASP A 212 -4.12 13.81 -14.24
N GLN A 213 -4.79 14.20 -13.15
CA GLN A 213 -4.75 15.57 -12.64
C GLN A 213 -3.35 15.98 -12.19
N LEU A 214 -2.57 15.05 -11.61
CA LEU A 214 -1.20 15.32 -11.21
C LEU A 214 -0.29 15.56 -12.42
N THR A 215 -0.43 14.74 -13.46
CA THR A 215 0.47 14.72 -14.64
C THR A 215 0.10 15.73 -15.72
N ARG A 216 -1.16 16.22 -15.78
CA ARG A 216 -1.57 17.30 -16.70
C ARG A 216 -0.92 18.66 -16.40
N ASP A 217 -0.39 18.86 -15.19
CA ASP A 217 0.26 20.08 -14.75
C ASP A 217 1.71 19.75 -14.35
N ASP A 218 2.66 20.06 -15.25
CA ASP A 218 4.09 19.82 -15.02
C ASP A 218 4.57 20.41 -13.69
N SER A 219 4.00 21.53 -13.24
CA SER A 219 4.35 22.14 -11.97
C SER A 219 3.90 21.28 -10.77
N ARG A 220 2.72 20.67 -10.84
CA ARG A 220 2.23 19.73 -9.80
C ARG A 220 3.03 18.45 -9.79
N TYR A 221 3.28 17.88 -10.97
CA TYR A 221 4.07 16.67 -11.09
C TYR A 221 5.50 16.87 -10.58
N ASN A 222 6.17 17.94 -11.00
CA ASN A 222 7.52 18.27 -10.52
C ASN A 222 7.56 18.54 -9.01
N ARG A 223 6.50 19.12 -8.41
CA ARG A 223 6.39 19.24 -6.95
C ARG A 223 6.32 17.88 -6.25
N PHE A 224 5.62 16.90 -6.83
CA PHE A 224 5.57 15.54 -6.29
C PHE A 224 6.94 14.85 -6.39
N ILE A 225 7.59 14.88 -7.56
CA ILE A 225 8.93 14.30 -7.74
C ILE A 225 9.95 14.96 -6.81
N THR A 226 9.91 16.30 -6.68
CA THR A 226 10.76 17.06 -5.74
C THR A 226 10.48 16.69 -4.28
N PHE A 227 9.21 16.48 -3.93
CA PHE A 227 8.84 16.01 -2.60
C PHE A 227 9.46 14.64 -2.31
N VAL A 228 9.32 13.66 -3.21
CA VAL A 228 9.91 12.32 -3.04
C VAL A 228 11.43 12.43 -2.92
N LYS A 229 12.08 13.15 -3.84
CA LYS A 229 13.54 13.41 -3.86
C LYS A 229 14.07 13.92 -2.52
N ASN A 230 13.36 14.88 -1.91
CA ASN A 230 13.84 15.57 -0.71
C ASN A 230 13.37 14.92 0.59
N THR A 231 12.32 14.09 0.57
CA THR A 231 11.72 13.52 1.77
C THR A 231 12.26 12.12 2.06
N VAL A 232 12.32 11.24 1.07
CA VAL A 232 12.72 9.84 1.28
C VAL A 232 14.14 9.73 1.85
N PRO A 233 15.17 10.41 1.31
CA PRO A 233 16.54 10.29 1.84
C PRO A 233 16.71 10.87 3.27
N LYS A 234 15.78 11.71 3.72
CA LYS A 234 15.81 12.25 5.10
C LYS A 234 15.38 11.22 6.14
N ASN A 235 14.68 10.17 5.71
CA ASN A 235 14.23 9.08 6.56
C ASN A 235 15.22 7.93 6.49
N ALA A 236 16.47 8.20 6.86
CA ALA A 236 17.51 7.17 6.94
C ALA A 236 18.45 7.42 8.12
N ALA A 237 18.94 6.34 8.71
CA ALA A 237 19.84 6.33 9.84
C ALA A 237 20.99 5.34 9.62
N TYR A 238 22.17 5.70 10.12
CA TYR A 238 23.35 4.82 10.13
C TYR A 238 23.88 4.75 11.55
N ARG A 239 23.87 3.56 12.15
CA ARG A 239 24.39 3.31 13.52
C ARG A 239 23.93 4.34 14.55
N GLY A 240 22.61 4.58 14.60
CA GLY A 240 22.01 5.53 15.55
C GLY A 240 22.21 7.02 15.20
N ASN A 241 22.73 7.33 14.01
CA ASN A 241 22.94 8.70 13.55
C ASN A 241 22.08 9.01 12.32
N SER A 242 21.61 10.25 12.19
CA SER A 242 20.85 10.65 11.00
C SER A 242 21.73 10.64 9.76
N ALA A 243 21.45 9.74 8.81
CA ALA A 243 22.24 9.60 7.59
C ALA A 243 22.18 10.86 6.72
N SER A 244 21.01 11.50 6.67
CA SER A 244 20.84 12.77 5.96
C SER A 244 21.70 13.90 6.54
N ARG A 245 21.94 13.90 7.85
CA ARG A 245 22.84 14.86 8.53
C ARG A 245 24.31 14.51 8.33
N MET A 246 24.62 13.27 8.00
CA MET A 246 25.97 12.86 7.63
C MET A 246 26.31 13.27 6.19
N LEU A 247 25.37 13.05 5.26
CA LEU A 247 25.61 13.19 3.81
C LEU A 247 25.12 14.50 3.18
N LEU A 248 23.99 15.05 3.63
CA LEU A 248 23.25 16.08 2.88
C LEU A 248 23.19 17.44 3.59
N GLU A 249 23.37 17.49 4.91
CA GLU A 249 23.31 18.75 5.68
C GLU A 249 24.57 19.59 5.49
N GLU A 250 24.39 20.88 5.21
CA GLU A 250 25.48 21.85 4.99
C GLU A 250 25.62 22.83 6.16
N ASP A 251 24.62 22.93 7.03
CA ASP A 251 24.62 23.82 8.18
C ASP A 251 25.63 23.36 9.24
N GLY A 252 26.73 24.10 9.36
CA GLY A 252 27.85 23.80 10.26
C GLY A 252 27.45 23.67 11.73
N ASP A 253 26.45 24.43 12.19
CA ASP A 253 26.01 24.35 13.58
C ASP A 253 25.37 22.97 13.83
N LYS A 254 24.46 22.54 12.94
CA LYS A 254 23.83 21.21 13.02
C LYS A 254 24.83 20.07 12.89
N LEU A 255 25.84 20.24 12.04
CA LEU A 255 26.91 19.25 11.88
C LEU A 255 27.79 19.15 13.14
N GLY A 256 28.00 20.27 13.85
CA GLY A 256 28.79 20.32 15.08
C GLY A 256 28.17 19.61 16.28
N TYR A 257 26.85 19.42 16.29
CA TYR A 257 26.13 18.69 17.35
C TYR A 257 26.04 17.18 17.12
N ARG A 258 26.61 16.63 16.04
CA ARG A 258 26.52 15.20 15.73
C ARG A 258 27.34 14.37 16.72
N LEU A 259 26.84 13.20 17.09
CA LEU A 259 27.70 12.21 17.74
C LEU A 259 28.79 11.74 16.75
N PRO A 260 30.01 11.45 17.23
CA PRO A 260 31.00 10.77 16.44
C PRO A 260 30.47 9.42 15.95
N VAL A 261 30.74 9.09 14.70
CA VAL A 261 30.40 7.81 14.09
C VAL A 261 31.66 7.16 13.56
N ASP A 262 31.86 5.90 13.95
CA ASP A 262 32.86 5.04 13.33
C ASP A 262 32.24 4.39 12.08
N ILE A 263 32.67 4.87 10.92
CA ILE A 263 32.19 4.36 9.63
C ILE A 263 32.92 3.06 9.33
N ASP A 264 32.15 2.01 9.09
CA ASP A 264 32.69 0.69 8.78
C ASP A 264 32.98 0.58 7.29
N ASP A 265 34.25 0.39 6.95
CA ASP A 265 34.72 0.21 5.58
C ASP A 265 34.03 -0.94 4.84
N THR A 266 33.55 -1.94 5.57
CA THR A 266 32.89 -3.12 5.00
C THR A 266 31.38 -2.96 4.92
N ASP A 267 30.79 -2.05 5.69
CA ASP A 267 29.35 -1.76 5.71
C ASP A 267 29.06 -0.27 5.95
N ARG A 268 28.86 0.45 4.85
CA ARG A 268 28.59 1.88 4.81
C ARG A 268 27.14 2.21 4.50
N ASP A 269 26.27 1.21 4.38
CA ASP A 269 24.88 1.43 3.98
C ASP A 269 24.06 1.87 5.19
N ALA A 270 23.38 3.01 5.06
CA ALA A 270 22.34 3.43 5.99
C ALA A 270 21.06 2.62 5.77
N ASP A 271 20.29 2.46 6.83
CA ASP A 271 18.95 1.90 6.77
C ASP A 271 17.91 3.02 6.67
N LEU A 272 16.86 2.81 5.88
CA LEU A 272 15.72 3.72 5.86
C LEU A 272 14.89 3.53 7.14
N THR A 273 14.52 4.64 7.78
CA THR A 273 13.65 4.65 8.97
C THR A 273 12.16 4.60 8.61
N ALA A 274 11.83 4.63 7.32
CA ALA A 274 10.49 4.38 6.81
C ALA A 274 10.52 3.95 5.34
N ASP A 275 9.66 2.99 5.01
CA ASP A 275 9.35 2.61 3.63
C ASP A 275 8.19 3.44 3.07
N TRP A 276 8.17 3.62 1.76
CA TRP A 276 7.20 4.46 1.06
C TRP A 276 6.46 3.66 0.01
N VAL A 277 5.13 3.72 0.05
CA VAL A 277 4.26 3.10 -0.95
C VAL A 277 3.44 4.21 -1.60
N VAL A 278 3.58 4.39 -2.91
CA VAL A 278 2.80 5.35 -3.70
C VAL A 278 1.73 4.58 -4.45
N VAL A 279 0.47 4.87 -4.18
CA VAL A 279 -0.69 4.13 -4.69
C VAL A 279 -1.57 5.03 -5.55
N GLY A 280 -1.91 4.59 -6.74
CA GLY A 280 -2.81 5.30 -7.63
C GLY A 280 -2.87 4.67 -9.04
N PRO A 281 -3.77 5.11 -9.91
CA PRO A 281 -3.79 4.61 -11.29
C PRO A 281 -2.50 5.02 -12.00
N ASP A 282 -1.84 4.10 -12.71
CA ASP A 282 -0.68 4.38 -13.55
C ASP A 282 0.57 5.00 -12.86
N VAL A 283 0.65 5.01 -11.53
CA VAL A 283 1.81 5.53 -10.78
C VAL A 283 3.13 4.80 -11.10
N ALA A 284 3.07 3.56 -11.59
CA ALA A 284 4.25 2.84 -12.07
C ALA A 284 5.02 3.59 -13.17
N SER A 285 4.34 4.46 -13.93
CA SER A 285 4.98 5.32 -14.92
C SER A 285 5.96 6.34 -14.31
N PHE A 286 5.85 6.65 -13.01
CA PHE A 286 6.71 7.64 -12.34
C PHE A 286 8.08 7.07 -11.95
N ARG A 287 8.30 5.77 -12.15
CA ARG A 287 9.48 5.05 -11.68
C ARG A 287 10.78 5.68 -12.14
N ASP A 288 10.90 5.95 -13.44
CA ASP A 288 12.16 6.41 -14.02
C ASP A 288 12.48 7.85 -13.59
N ASP A 289 11.46 8.70 -13.48
CA ASP A 289 11.60 10.07 -12.97
C ASP A 289 11.99 10.10 -11.49
N ILE A 290 11.45 9.18 -10.66
CA ILE A 290 11.85 9.03 -9.26
C ILE A 290 13.30 8.54 -9.15
N VAL A 291 13.70 7.54 -9.94
CA VAL A 291 15.07 7.03 -9.98
C VAL A 291 16.05 8.14 -10.37
N GLU A 292 15.73 8.92 -11.40
CA GLU A 292 16.57 10.04 -11.84
C GLU A 292 16.61 11.16 -10.80
N ALA A 293 15.48 11.44 -10.14
CA ALA A 293 15.42 12.40 -9.05
C ALA A 293 16.37 12.01 -7.90
N PHE A 294 16.43 10.74 -7.51
CA PHE A 294 17.38 10.28 -6.49
C PHE A 294 18.84 10.34 -6.95
N LYS A 295 19.15 9.97 -8.20
CA LYS A 295 20.52 10.10 -8.74
C LYS A 295 21.00 11.56 -8.78
N SER A 296 20.08 12.50 -8.91
CA SER A 296 20.36 13.94 -8.93
C SER A 296 20.46 14.58 -7.52
N VAL A 297 20.41 13.78 -6.44
CA VAL A 297 20.63 14.30 -5.09
C VAL A 297 22.13 14.60 -4.92
N SER A 298 22.44 15.86 -4.63
CA SER A 298 23.81 16.29 -4.34
C SER A 298 24.15 16.00 -2.88
N ILE A 299 25.35 15.46 -2.65
CA ILE A 299 25.92 15.29 -1.32
C ILE A 299 26.85 16.47 -0.99
N ARG A 300 27.13 16.66 0.30
CA ARG A 300 28.00 17.74 0.78
C ARG A 300 29.40 17.64 0.17
N GLU A 301 29.97 18.79 -0.18
CA GLU A 301 31.27 18.89 -0.87
C GLU A 301 32.40 18.14 -0.15
N GLN A 302 32.47 18.23 1.19
CA GLN A 302 33.49 17.55 2.00
C GLN A 302 33.43 16.02 1.89
N VAL A 303 32.23 15.45 1.70
CA VAL A 303 32.07 14.01 1.45
C VAL A 303 32.41 13.71 -0.01
N ALA A 304 31.89 14.51 -0.94
CA ALA A 304 32.11 14.33 -2.38
C ALA A 304 33.59 14.36 -2.80
N ASN A 305 34.40 15.18 -2.14
CA ASN A 305 35.83 15.31 -2.42
C ASN A 305 36.71 14.38 -1.56
N GLY A 306 36.12 13.57 -0.68
CA GLY A 306 36.81 12.61 0.19
C GLY A 306 37.53 13.25 1.40
N THR A 307 37.23 14.49 1.76
CA THR A 307 37.77 15.14 2.98
C THR A 307 37.16 14.54 4.25
N GLU A 308 35.85 14.24 4.23
CA GLU A 308 35.14 13.51 5.27
C GLU A 308 34.71 12.16 4.70
N GLU A 309 34.84 11.11 5.51
CA GLU A 309 34.40 9.79 5.11
C GLU A 309 32.86 9.72 4.98
N GLY A 310 32.38 9.12 3.90
CA GLY A 310 30.97 9.06 3.54
C GLY A 310 30.34 7.68 3.78
N ILE A 311 29.08 7.69 4.19
CA ILE A 311 28.16 6.55 4.14
C ILE A 311 27.40 6.56 2.80
N ARG A 312 26.52 5.58 2.57
CA ARG A 312 25.59 5.56 1.43
C ARG A 312 24.17 5.37 1.92
N ILE A 313 23.21 6.02 1.27
CA ILE A 313 21.78 5.75 1.48
C ILE A 313 21.29 4.92 0.29
N PRO A 314 21.17 3.59 0.44
CA PRO A 314 20.52 2.75 -0.56
C PRO A 314 19.00 3.02 -0.56
N ILE A 315 18.45 3.35 -1.72
CA ILE A 315 17.00 3.48 -1.93
C ILE A 315 16.60 2.57 -3.07
N GLU A 316 15.75 1.60 -2.75
CA GLU A 316 15.18 0.72 -3.74
C GLU A 316 13.89 1.32 -4.33
N VAL A 317 13.76 1.29 -5.65
CA VAL A 317 12.56 1.74 -6.37
C VAL A 317 12.00 0.58 -7.19
N THR A 318 10.75 0.19 -6.92
CA THR A 318 10.10 -0.95 -7.59
C THR A 318 8.63 -0.70 -7.89
N THR A 319 8.03 -1.61 -8.68
CA THR A 319 6.59 -1.64 -8.97
C THR A 319 6.00 -2.93 -8.44
N ALA A 320 5.03 -2.84 -7.53
CA ALA A 320 4.44 -4.01 -6.88
C ALA A 320 3.64 -4.90 -7.85
N ASN A 321 3.08 -4.32 -8.91
CA ASN A 321 2.23 -5.06 -9.86
C ASN A 321 2.99 -6.01 -10.81
N THR A 322 4.30 -6.16 -10.65
CA THR A 322 5.07 -7.15 -11.42
C THR A 322 4.79 -8.56 -10.92
N TYR A 323 4.83 -9.55 -11.82
CA TYR A 323 4.55 -10.94 -11.45
C TYR A 323 5.38 -11.43 -10.25
N SER A 324 6.68 -11.15 -10.21
CA SER A 324 7.57 -11.54 -9.11
C SER A 324 7.18 -10.90 -7.77
N ASN A 325 6.82 -9.61 -7.78
CA ASN A 325 6.42 -8.91 -6.56
C ASN A 325 5.04 -9.38 -6.09
N LEU A 326 4.12 -9.71 -7.00
CA LEU A 326 2.83 -10.30 -6.63
C LEU A 326 2.96 -11.72 -6.06
N GLN A 327 3.92 -12.52 -6.55
CA GLN A 327 4.28 -13.79 -5.90
C GLN A 327 4.78 -13.57 -4.48
N GLN A 328 5.65 -12.58 -4.28
CA GLN A 328 6.11 -12.21 -2.94
C GLN A 328 4.96 -11.72 -2.06
N THR A 329 4.03 -10.92 -2.58
CA THR A 329 2.80 -10.54 -1.86
C THR A 329 2.02 -11.78 -1.42
N VAL A 330 1.75 -12.75 -2.31
CA VAL A 330 1.05 -13.99 -1.95
C VAL A 330 1.80 -14.74 -0.84
N GLN A 331 3.11 -14.90 -0.97
CA GLN A 331 3.93 -15.56 0.04
C GLN A 331 3.86 -14.86 1.39
N THR A 332 4.10 -13.54 1.43
CA THR A 332 4.03 -12.74 2.66
C THR A 332 2.66 -12.82 3.31
N MET A 333 1.57 -12.80 2.52
CA MET A 333 0.22 -12.92 3.06
C MET A 333 -0.05 -14.31 3.64
N LEU A 334 0.39 -15.39 2.98
CA LEU A 334 0.26 -16.75 3.53
C LEU A 334 1.04 -16.93 4.83
N GLU A 335 2.25 -16.36 4.92
CA GLU A 335 3.08 -16.34 6.14
C GLU A 335 2.37 -15.59 7.27
N ARG A 336 1.81 -14.40 7.00
CA ARG A 336 1.07 -13.59 7.98
C ARG A 336 -0.19 -14.29 8.50
N LEU A 337 -0.94 -14.92 7.62
CA LEU A 337 -2.13 -15.68 7.98
C LEU A 337 -1.77 -16.96 8.74
N GLY A 338 -0.51 -17.41 8.69
CA GLY A 338 -0.06 -18.63 9.35
C GLY A 338 -0.71 -19.90 8.80
N ARG A 339 -1.20 -19.86 7.55
CA ARG A 339 -1.96 -20.94 6.93
C ARG A 339 -1.15 -21.70 5.88
N PRO A 340 -1.06 -23.03 5.97
CA PRO A 340 -0.58 -23.81 4.84
C PRO A 340 -1.61 -23.79 3.70
N ILE A 341 -1.12 -23.81 2.47
CA ILE A 341 -1.93 -24.14 1.29
C ILE A 341 -1.96 -25.66 1.12
N SER A 342 -3.03 -26.19 0.51
CA SER A 342 -3.14 -27.63 0.24
C SER A 342 -2.04 -28.12 -0.70
N ASP A 343 -1.65 -29.40 -0.58
CA ASP A 343 -0.51 -30.01 -1.31
C ASP A 343 -0.58 -29.88 -2.85
N ASN A 344 -1.76 -29.65 -3.40
CA ASN A 344 -2.00 -29.45 -4.83
C ASN A 344 -1.95 -27.98 -5.28
N LEU A 345 -1.63 -27.05 -4.37
CA LEU A 345 -1.46 -25.64 -4.64
C LEU A 345 -0.03 -25.20 -4.32
N ASP A 346 0.44 -24.24 -5.11
CA ASP A 346 1.70 -23.54 -4.86
C ASP A 346 1.51 -22.02 -5.02
N VAL A 347 2.48 -21.25 -4.52
CA VAL A 347 2.46 -19.77 -4.61
C VAL A 347 2.29 -19.29 -6.05
N PRO A 348 3.00 -19.84 -7.07
CA PRO A 348 2.78 -19.47 -8.47
C PRO A 348 1.34 -19.68 -8.96
N THR A 349 0.70 -20.79 -8.60
CA THR A 349 -0.68 -21.11 -8.97
C THR A 349 -1.67 -20.14 -8.35
N VAL A 350 -1.53 -19.86 -7.04
CA VAL A 350 -2.35 -18.86 -6.34
C VAL A 350 -2.16 -17.46 -6.93
N THR A 351 -0.92 -17.10 -7.26
CA THR A 351 -0.60 -15.81 -7.89
C THR A 351 -1.27 -15.68 -9.25
N ARG A 352 -1.18 -16.72 -10.10
CA ARG A 352 -1.84 -16.73 -11.42
C ARG A 352 -3.36 -16.64 -11.30
N PHE A 353 -3.95 -17.37 -10.36
CA PHE A 353 -5.38 -17.32 -10.08
C PHE A 353 -5.86 -15.88 -9.83
N TYR A 354 -5.24 -15.17 -8.88
CA TYR A 354 -5.63 -13.79 -8.58
C TYR A 354 -5.26 -12.79 -9.68
N LEU A 355 -4.15 -13.00 -10.39
CA LEU A 355 -3.80 -12.19 -11.56
C LEU A 355 -4.85 -12.27 -12.66
N LEU A 356 -5.40 -13.46 -12.89
CA LEU A 356 -6.44 -13.68 -13.91
C LEU A 356 -7.78 -13.13 -13.42
N ALA A 357 -8.06 -13.21 -12.12
CA ALA A 357 -9.27 -12.66 -11.51
C ALA A 357 -9.30 -11.12 -11.47
N PHE A 358 -8.19 -10.48 -11.13
CA PHE A 358 -8.11 -9.03 -10.90
C PHE A 358 -7.38 -8.26 -12.01
N GLY A 359 -6.79 -8.96 -12.98
CA GLY A 359 -6.01 -8.36 -14.05
C GLY A 359 -6.84 -7.49 -14.98
N ASN A 360 -6.29 -6.33 -15.36
CA ASN A 360 -6.87 -5.42 -16.34
C ASN A 360 -5.88 -5.18 -17.49
N ILE A 361 -6.38 -5.13 -18.72
CA ILE A 361 -5.58 -5.11 -19.96
C ILE A 361 -5.41 -3.72 -20.63
N PRO A 362 -6.07 -2.61 -20.23
CA PRO A 362 -5.86 -1.33 -20.91
C PRO A 362 -4.47 -0.70 -20.63
N HIS A 363 -3.63 -1.31 -19.79
CA HIS A 363 -2.34 -0.74 -19.39
C HIS A 363 -1.16 -1.62 -19.87
N LYS A 364 -0.01 -0.99 -20.12
CA LYS A 364 1.22 -1.68 -20.59
C LYS A 364 1.84 -2.63 -19.55
N SER A 365 1.40 -2.55 -18.29
CA SER A 365 1.81 -3.44 -17.19
C SER A 365 0.62 -4.27 -16.70
N LEU A 366 0.88 -5.39 -16.01
CA LEU A 366 -0.15 -6.02 -15.19
C LEU A 366 -0.66 -4.97 -14.19
N THR A 367 -1.96 -4.88 -13.98
CA THR A 367 -2.58 -3.91 -13.05
C THR A 367 -3.27 -4.56 -11.87
N CYS A 368 -3.05 -5.86 -11.65
CA CYS A 368 -3.57 -6.49 -10.46
C CYS A 368 -2.94 -5.80 -9.25
N SER A 369 -3.77 -5.27 -8.36
CA SER A 369 -3.31 -4.62 -7.15
C SER A 369 -2.87 -5.68 -6.14
N PRO A 370 -1.68 -5.57 -5.53
CA PRO A 370 -1.28 -6.46 -4.43
C PRO A 370 -2.26 -6.35 -3.25
N PHE A 371 -2.91 -5.21 -3.07
CA PHE A 371 -3.89 -5.01 -2.01
C PHE A 371 -5.18 -5.81 -2.24
N ASP A 372 -5.55 -6.07 -3.50
CA ASP A 372 -6.73 -6.90 -3.83
C ASP A 372 -6.44 -8.38 -3.59
N ILE A 373 -5.21 -8.83 -3.89
CA ILE A 373 -4.75 -10.18 -3.53
C ILE A 373 -4.78 -10.36 -2.02
N ALA A 374 -4.20 -9.41 -1.27
CA ALA A 374 -4.14 -9.48 0.18
C ALA A 374 -5.55 -9.50 0.80
N GLU A 375 -6.45 -8.64 0.34
CA GLU A 375 -7.84 -8.59 0.80
C GLU A 375 -8.59 -9.89 0.51
N ALA A 376 -8.40 -10.49 -0.67
CA ALA A 376 -9.02 -11.77 -1.01
C ALA A 376 -8.50 -12.93 -0.15
N LEU A 377 -7.20 -12.96 0.15
CA LEU A 377 -6.60 -13.97 1.03
C LEU A 377 -7.09 -13.83 2.48
N ILE A 378 -7.20 -12.60 2.99
CA ILE A 378 -7.82 -12.32 4.30
C ILE A 378 -9.28 -12.79 4.32
N ALA A 379 -10.03 -12.51 3.24
CA ALA A 379 -11.41 -12.97 3.14
C ALA A 379 -11.50 -14.50 3.11
N THR A 380 -10.61 -15.17 2.39
CA THR A 380 -10.49 -16.63 2.40
C THR A 380 -10.25 -17.16 3.82
N ASP A 381 -9.28 -16.61 4.55
CA ASP A 381 -8.95 -17.07 5.90
C ASP A 381 -10.14 -17.00 6.88
N ARG A 382 -10.95 -15.93 6.79
CA ARG A 382 -12.17 -15.78 7.60
C ARG A 382 -13.26 -16.79 7.31
N LEU A 383 -13.35 -17.23 6.06
CA LEU A 383 -14.41 -18.12 5.60
C LEU A 383 -14.12 -19.58 5.95
N GLU A 384 -12.85 -19.94 6.03
CA GLU A 384 -12.39 -21.28 6.38
C GLU A 384 -12.29 -21.49 7.89
N SER A 385 -12.39 -22.75 8.31
CA SER A 385 -12.14 -23.12 9.69
C SER A 385 -10.64 -22.96 10.03
N THR A 386 -10.30 -22.65 11.27
CA THR A 386 -8.92 -22.32 11.70
C THR A 386 -7.89 -23.45 11.55
N ASP A 387 -8.34 -24.69 11.38
CA ASP A 387 -7.46 -25.86 11.34
C ASP A 387 -7.23 -26.39 9.92
N ASP A 388 -7.96 -25.88 8.92
CA ASP A 388 -7.89 -26.37 7.54
C ASP A 388 -6.82 -25.66 6.71
N SER A 389 -6.22 -26.39 5.77
CA SER A 389 -5.36 -25.82 4.73
C SER A 389 -6.18 -25.07 3.68
N LEU A 390 -5.63 -23.98 3.14
CA LEU A 390 -6.33 -23.22 2.10
C LEU A 390 -6.40 -24.03 0.80
N THR A 391 -7.62 -24.25 0.32
CA THR A 391 -7.90 -24.98 -0.93
C THR A 391 -8.29 -24.02 -2.06
N MET A 392 -8.33 -24.51 -3.30
CA MET A 392 -8.78 -23.68 -4.44
C MET A 392 -10.22 -23.19 -4.25
N GLN A 393 -11.09 -24.02 -3.67
CA GLN A 393 -12.47 -23.63 -3.39
C GLN A 393 -12.53 -22.51 -2.34
N ALA A 394 -11.65 -22.54 -1.34
CA ALA A 394 -11.51 -21.48 -0.34
C ALA A 394 -11.04 -20.14 -0.98
N LEU A 395 -10.09 -20.20 -1.91
CA LEU A 395 -9.61 -19.04 -2.66
C LEU A 395 -10.71 -18.43 -3.53
N VAL A 396 -11.54 -19.27 -4.16
CA VAL A 396 -12.73 -18.86 -4.92
C VAL A 396 -13.75 -18.16 -4.04
N ARG A 397 -14.05 -18.72 -2.86
CA ARG A 397 -14.96 -18.07 -1.90
C ARG A 397 -14.44 -16.72 -1.43
N GLY A 398 -13.16 -16.62 -1.09
CA GLY A 398 -12.54 -15.33 -0.74
C GLY A 398 -12.57 -14.32 -1.89
N LEU A 399 -12.41 -14.78 -3.14
CA LEU A 399 -12.61 -13.93 -4.32
C LEU A 399 -14.06 -13.42 -4.42
N GLY A 400 -15.07 -14.23 -4.11
CA GLY A 400 -16.48 -13.81 -4.06
C GLY A 400 -16.80 -12.82 -2.93
N ALA A 401 -15.92 -12.71 -1.93
CA ALA A 401 -16.10 -11.84 -0.78
C ALA A 401 -15.56 -10.41 -0.94
N VAL A 402 -14.76 -10.15 -1.98
CA VAL A 402 -14.26 -8.79 -2.26
C VAL A 402 -15.25 -7.97 -3.09
N ASP A 403 -15.03 -6.66 -3.20
CA ASP A 403 -15.84 -5.77 -4.04
C ASP A 403 -15.85 -6.25 -5.51
N SER A 404 -17.04 -6.44 -6.09
CA SER A 404 -17.20 -6.90 -7.48
C SER A 404 -16.52 -6.00 -8.49
N LYS A 405 -16.29 -4.72 -8.19
CA LYS A 405 -15.56 -3.80 -9.07
C LYS A 405 -14.15 -4.29 -9.39
N LYS A 406 -13.54 -5.10 -8.50
CA LYS A 406 -12.18 -5.65 -8.63
C LYS A 406 -12.16 -6.90 -9.51
N ILE A 407 -13.23 -7.69 -9.48
CA ILE A 407 -13.33 -8.97 -10.18
C ILE A 407 -13.56 -8.70 -11.67
N TYR A 408 -12.68 -9.25 -12.51
CA TYR A 408 -12.66 -9.07 -13.97
C TYR A 408 -12.96 -7.62 -14.37
N PRO A 409 -12.04 -6.65 -14.11
CA PRO A 409 -12.26 -5.22 -14.30
C PRO A 409 -12.63 -4.77 -15.72
N TRP A 410 -12.56 -5.68 -16.69
CA TRP A 410 -12.93 -5.51 -18.09
C TRP A 410 -14.38 -5.93 -18.41
N LEU A 411 -15.07 -6.62 -17.51
CA LEU A 411 -16.51 -6.92 -17.62
C LEU A 411 -17.38 -5.69 -17.28
N PRO A 412 -18.62 -5.59 -17.77
CA PRO A 412 -19.59 -4.61 -17.28
C PRO A 412 -19.94 -4.82 -15.80
N PRO A 413 -20.31 -3.77 -15.03
CA PRO A 413 -20.58 -3.87 -13.59
C PRO A 413 -21.54 -5.00 -13.21
N THR A 414 -22.64 -5.14 -13.94
CA THR A 414 -23.66 -6.17 -13.73
C THR A 414 -23.13 -7.60 -13.92
N ALA A 415 -22.23 -7.80 -14.89
CA ALA A 415 -21.59 -9.10 -15.11
C ALA A 415 -20.57 -9.41 -14.00
N ARG A 416 -19.88 -8.40 -13.45
CA ARG A 416 -18.99 -8.60 -12.30
C ARG A 416 -19.76 -9.01 -11.06
N GLU A 417 -20.90 -8.38 -10.81
CA GLU A 417 -21.77 -8.75 -9.68
C GLU A 417 -22.31 -10.18 -9.82
N PHE A 418 -22.68 -10.58 -11.04
CA PHE A 418 -23.03 -11.97 -11.36
C PHE A 418 -21.88 -12.92 -10.98
N MET A 419 -20.65 -12.64 -11.44
CA MET A 419 -19.48 -13.47 -11.14
C MET A 419 -19.16 -13.51 -9.64
N ARG A 420 -19.27 -12.37 -8.94
CA ARG A 420 -19.08 -12.28 -7.49
C ARG A 420 -19.99 -13.25 -6.74
N VAL A 421 -21.28 -13.26 -7.07
CA VAL A 421 -22.28 -14.15 -6.44
C VAL A 421 -21.99 -15.62 -6.69
N LEU A 422 -21.54 -15.98 -7.90
CA LEU A 422 -21.14 -17.35 -8.20
C LEU A 422 -19.89 -17.78 -7.43
N PHE A 423 -18.92 -16.89 -7.27
CA PHE A 423 -17.71 -17.17 -6.49
C PHE A 423 -17.98 -17.25 -4.98
N GLU A 424 -18.95 -16.49 -4.47
CA GLU A 424 -19.38 -16.55 -3.06
C GLU A 424 -20.07 -17.89 -2.74
N SER A 425 -20.69 -18.53 -3.72
CA SER A 425 -21.43 -19.77 -3.52
C SER A 425 -20.54 -21.00 -3.42
N ASP A 426 -20.92 -21.94 -2.55
CA ASP A 426 -20.31 -23.26 -2.43
C ASP A 426 -20.90 -24.30 -3.41
N THR A 427 -22.02 -23.96 -4.05
CA THR A 427 -22.80 -24.85 -4.90
C THR A 427 -23.26 -24.14 -6.18
N PRO A 428 -23.50 -24.86 -7.29
CA PRO A 428 -24.08 -24.27 -8.48
C PRO A 428 -25.43 -23.60 -8.19
N LEU A 429 -25.61 -22.37 -8.64
CA LEU A 429 -26.79 -21.55 -8.35
C LEU A 429 -27.82 -21.60 -9.48
N LYS A 430 -29.11 -21.64 -9.11
CA LYS A 430 -30.18 -21.48 -10.10
C LYS A 430 -30.48 -20.01 -10.37
N ARG A 431 -31.20 -19.77 -11.47
CA ARG A 431 -31.61 -18.43 -11.91
C ARG A 431 -32.15 -17.52 -10.80
N SER A 432 -33.09 -18.00 -10.00
CA SER A 432 -33.75 -17.16 -8.97
C SER A 432 -32.75 -16.75 -7.87
N GLU A 433 -31.86 -17.66 -7.48
CA GLU A 433 -30.85 -17.39 -6.45
C GLU A 433 -29.85 -16.33 -6.93
N ILE A 434 -29.45 -16.39 -8.20
CA ILE A 434 -28.57 -15.38 -8.80
C ILE A 434 -29.26 -14.02 -8.87
N LEU A 435 -30.51 -13.97 -9.35
CA LEU A 435 -31.28 -12.71 -9.47
C LEU A 435 -31.41 -12.01 -8.11
N ASP A 436 -31.76 -12.78 -7.08
CA ASP A 436 -31.97 -12.27 -5.73
C ASP A 436 -30.65 -11.82 -5.08
N ALA A 437 -29.59 -12.61 -5.19
CA ALA A 437 -28.31 -12.32 -4.54
C ALA A 437 -27.51 -11.19 -5.22
N ALA A 438 -27.60 -11.06 -6.55
CA ALA A 438 -26.91 -10.03 -7.31
C ALA A 438 -27.76 -8.76 -7.55
N ASP A 439 -29.01 -8.72 -7.03
CA ASP A 439 -29.98 -7.64 -7.25
C ASP A 439 -30.14 -7.27 -8.73
N LEU A 440 -30.39 -8.30 -9.56
CA LEU A 440 -30.43 -8.16 -11.02
C LEU A 440 -31.86 -8.19 -11.57
N SER A 441 -32.11 -7.38 -12.60
CA SER A 441 -33.32 -7.55 -13.42
C SER A 441 -33.23 -8.80 -14.30
N GLN A 442 -34.37 -9.43 -14.56
CA GLN A 442 -34.50 -10.58 -15.47
C GLN A 442 -33.84 -10.32 -16.83
N THR A 443 -34.05 -9.16 -17.43
CA THR A 443 -33.46 -8.79 -18.72
C THR A 443 -31.94 -8.72 -18.65
N SER A 444 -31.39 -8.17 -17.57
CA SER A 444 -29.94 -8.07 -17.39
C SER A 444 -29.31 -9.45 -17.16
N TYR A 445 -29.96 -10.31 -16.38
CA TYR A 445 -29.56 -11.69 -16.21
C TYR A 445 -29.50 -12.45 -17.54
N GLU A 446 -30.57 -12.40 -18.35
CA GLU A 446 -30.63 -13.15 -19.62
C GLU A 446 -29.52 -12.70 -20.59
N ARG A 447 -29.28 -11.38 -20.67
CA ARG A 447 -28.19 -10.81 -21.47
C ARG A 447 -26.82 -11.28 -20.98
N HIS A 448 -26.52 -11.15 -19.70
CA HIS A 448 -25.18 -11.45 -19.18
C HIS A 448 -24.91 -12.95 -19.06
N ARG A 449 -25.90 -13.77 -18.67
CA ARG A 449 -25.77 -15.24 -18.63
C ARG A 449 -25.31 -15.78 -19.98
N GLY A 450 -26.01 -15.41 -21.05
CA GLY A 450 -25.67 -15.89 -22.40
C GLY A 450 -24.28 -15.44 -22.86
N ASN A 451 -23.87 -14.21 -22.50
CA ASN A 451 -22.53 -13.72 -22.85
C ASN A 451 -21.42 -14.40 -22.05
N LEU A 452 -21.63 -14.64 -20.74
CA LEU A 452 -20.65 -15.31 -19.87
C LEU A 452 -20.49 -16.78 -20.23
N GLU A 453 -21.59 -17.46 -20.59
CA GLU A 453 -21.57 -18.85 -21.06
C GLU A 453 -20.82 -18.96 -22.39
N LYS A 454 -21.12 -18.08 -23.35
CA LYS A 454 -20.42 -18.05 -24.65
C LYS A 454 -18.95 -17.64 -24.55
N SER A 455 -18.57 -16.86 -23.55
CA SER A 455 -17.15 -16.55 -23.30
C SER A 455 -16.42 -17.64 -22.54
N GLY A 456 -17.14 -18.60 -21.95
CA GLY A 456 -16.54 -19.68 -21.15
C GLY A 456 -16.20 -19.27 -19.72
N LEU A 457 -16.83 -18.21 -19.20
CA LEU A 457 -16.74 -17.80 -17.80
C LEU A 457 -17.83 -18.45 -16.92
N LEU A 458 -18.86 -19.02 -17.55
CA LEU A 458 -20.01 -19.64 -16.89
C LEU A 458 -20.21 -21.05 -17.42
N VAL A 459 -20.41 -22.01 -16.53
CA VAL A 459 -20.71 -23.40 -16.88
C VAL A 459 -22.01 -23.82 -16.24
N GLU A 460 -22.87 -24.48 -17.00
CA GLU A 460 -24.06 -25.17 -16.48
C GLU A 460 -23.66 -26.57 -16.03
N LYS A 461 -23.64 -26.82 -14.71
CA LYS A 461 -23.27 -28.13 -14.14
C LYS A 461 -24.41 -29.13 -14.17
N GLU A 462 -25.58 -28.63 -13.82
CA GLU A 462 -26.85 -29.35 -13.84
C GLU A 462 -27.88 -28.46 -14.52
N THR A 463 -28.98 -29.06 -15.00
CA THR A 463 -30.02 -28.31 -15.70
C THR A 463 -30.46 -27.09 -14.90
N TYR A 464 -30.23 -25.90 -15.45
CA TYR A 464 -30.49 -24.58 -14.85
C TYR A 464 -29.68 -24.22 -13.58
N HIS A 465 -28.58 -24.90 -13.30
CA HIS A 465 -27.67 -24.59 -12.20
C HIS A 465 -26.28 -24.23 -12.74
N TYR A 466 -25.83 -23.02 -12.41
CA TYR A 466 -24.64 -22.41 -12.99
C TYR A 466 -23.52 -22.24 -11.97
N GLU A 467 -22.29 -22.44 -12.41
CA GLU A 467 -21.08 -22.09 -11.67
C GLU A 467 -20.16 -21.19 -12.49
N ALA A 468 -19.32 -20.43 -11.80
CA ALA A 468 -18.25 -19.68 -12.44
C ALA A 468 -17.11 -20.63 -12.84
N THR A 469 -16.56 -20.43 -14.03
CA THR A 469 -15.30 -21.06 -14.41
C THR A 469 -14.15 -20.44 -13.62
N LEU A 470 -13.25 -21.29 -13.11
CA LEU A 470 -12.10 -20.82 -12.35
C LEU A 470 -11.20 -19.92 -13.21
N PRO A 471 -10.71 -18.79 -12.67
CA PRO A 471 -9.68 -17.98 -13.32
C PRO A 471 -8.52 -18.85 -13.87
N GLY A 472 -8.29 -18.80 -15.18
CA GLY A 472 -7.25 -19.57 -15.86
C GLY A 472 -7.60 -20.99 -16.30
N GLN A 473 -8.82 -21.45 -16.00
CA GLN A 473 -9.36 -22.71 -16.53
C GLN A 473 -10.37 -22.47 -17.66
N TRP A 474 -10.18 -21.38 -18.41
CA TRP A 474 -11.07 -21.02 -19.52
C TRP A 474 -10.88 -21.97 -20.72
N PRO A 475 -11.94 -22.26 -21.50
CA PRO A 475 -11.85 -23.19 -22.63
C PRO A 475 -10.85 -22.74 -23.71
N GLN A 476 -9.77 -23.48 -23.92
CA GLN A 476 -8.73 -23.16 -24.92
C GLN A 476 -9.17 -23.47 -26.36
N ASP A 477 -9.87 -24.60 -26.58
CA ASP A 477 -10.06 -25.18 -27.92
C ASP A 477 -11.48 -25.02 -28.52
N GLY A 478 -12.45 -24.50 -27.75
CA GLY A 478 -13.87 -24.43 -28.15
C GLY A 478 -14.40 -23.06 -28.56
N LEU A 479 -13.66 -21.99 -28.32
CA LEU A 479 -14.15 -20.62 -28.52
C LEU A 479 -13.94 -20.10 -29.95
N SER A 480 -13.14 -20.78 -30.78
CA SER A 480 -12.88 -20.37 -32.17
C SER A 480 -14.11 -20.53 -33.07
N SER A 481 -14.87 -21.62 -32.92
CA SER A 481 -16.12 -21.83 -33.66
C SER A 481 -17.30 -21.03 -33.10
N LEU A 482 -17.28 -20.68 -31.81
CA LEU A 482 -18.30 -19.83 -31.18
C LEU A 482 -18.09 -18.32 -31.47
N ALA A 483 -16.85 -17.90 -31.75
CA ALA A 483 -16.53 -16.51 -32.01
C ALA A 483 -17.05 -15.98 -33.36
N GLU A 484 -17.21 -16.83 -34.38
CA GLU A 484 -17.65 -16.41 -35.71
C GLU A 484 -19.10 -15.87 -35.72
N ASP A 485 -19.97 -16.37 -34.83
CA ASP A 485 -21.37 -15.91 -34.68
C ASP A 485 -21.64 -15.15 -33.36
N ALA A 486 -20.61 -14.91 -32.54
CA ALA A 486 -20.73 -14.21 -31.27
C ALA A 486 -20.96 -12.70 -31.43
N ASP A 487 -21.77 -12.12 -30.53
CA ASP A 487 -21.92 -10.67 -30.36
C ASP A 487 -20.56 -10.01 -30.07
N ALA A 488 -20.41 -8.74 -30.45
CA ALA A 488 -19.22 -7.93 -30.23
C ALA A 488 -18.77 -7.91 -28.76
N ASP A 489 -19.72 -7.90 -27.82
CA ASP A 489 -19.43 -7.96 -26.38
C ASP A 489 -18.70 -9.28 -26.01
N VAL A 490 -19.20 -10.42 -26.48
CA VAL A 490 -18.63 -11.74 -26.22
C VAL A 490 -17.24 -11.89 -26.83
N ARG A 491 -17.08 -11.44 -28.09
CA ARG A 491 -15.76 -11.44 -28.77
C ARG A 491 -14.73 -10.63 -27.99
N ARG A 492 -15.15 -9.48 -27.43
CA ARG A 492 -14.31 -8.62 -26.62
C ARG A 492 -13.88 -9.30 -25.32
N TRP A 493 -14.78 -10.04 -24.66
CA TRP A 493 -14.48 -10.77 -23.42
C TRP A 493 -13.47 -11.90 -23.66
N ILE A 494 -13.69 -12.73 -24.69
CA ILE A 494 -12.75 -13.78 -25.10
C ILE A 494 -11.38 -13.19 -25.46
N MET A 495 -11.35 -12.04 -26.14
CA MET A 495 -10.10 -11.34 -26.44
C MET A 495 -9.38 -10.90 -25.17
N TYR A 496 -10.09 -10.36 -24.18
CA TYR A 496 -9.50 -10.00 -22.90
C TYR A 496 -8.94 -11.24 -22.18
N GLU A 497 -9.70 -12.32 -22.05
CA GLU A 497 -9.22 -13.58 -21.45
C GLU A 497 -7.91 -14.05 -22.10
N LYS A 498 -7.89 -14.16 -23.43
CA LYS A 498 -6.69 -14.61 -24.17
C LYS A 498 -5.50 -13.68 -24.01
N LEU A 499 -5.73 -12.36 -24.03
CA LEU A 499 -4.66 -11.38 -23.83
C LEU A 499 -4.10 -11.46 -22.41
N LEU A 500 -4.96 -11.64 -21.41
CA LEU A 500 -4.54 -11.68 -20.01
C LEU A 500 -3.75 -12.95 -19.73
N ASP A 501 -4.25 -14.10 -20.21
CA ASP A 501 -3.56 -15.37 -20.10
C ASP A 501 -2.20 -15.32 -20.82
N ALA A 502 -2.15 -14.80 -22.05
CA ALA A 502 -0.89 -14.62 -22.77
C ALA A 502 0.10 -13.70 -22.02
N GLN A 503 -0.38 -12.59 -21.44
CA GLN A 503 0.44 -11.66 -20.67
C GLN A 503 0.95 -12.29 -19.38
N VAL A 504 0.10 -12.99 -18.62
CA VAL A 504 0.49 -13.69 -17.39
C VAL A 504 1.49 -14.81 -17.70
N ASN A 505 1.26 -15.59 -18.75
CA ASN A 505 2.16 -16.64 -19.19
C ASN A 505 3.53 -16.06 -19.59
N ALA A 506 3.56 -15.02 -20.41
CA ALA A 506 4.79 -14.34 -20.80
C ALA A 506 5.57 -13.81 -19.59
N GLN A 507 4.90 -13.14 -18.65
CA GLN A 507 5.57 -12.60 -17.46
C GLN A 507 6.05 -13.67 -16.50
N SER A 508 5.30 -14.77 -16.34
CA SER A 508 5.72 -15.88 -15.50
C SER A 508 6.96 -16.60 -16.05
N VAL A 509 7.04 -16.80 -17.37
CA VAL A 509 8.22 -17.40 -18.03
C VAL A 509 9.43 -16.49 -17.88
N VAL A 510 9.27 -15.18 -18.12
CA VAL A 510 10.33 -14.20 -17.91
C VAL A 510 10.80 -14.24 -16.46
N SER A 511 9.89 -14.26 -15.49
CA SER A 511 10.26 -14.31 -14.06
C SER A 511 11.07 -15.55 -13.67
N ILE A 512 10.80 -16.70 -14.30
CA ILE A 512 11.54 -17.95 -14.06
C ILE A 512 12.92 -17.92 -14.73
N GLN A 513 13.01 -17.37 -15.95
CA GLN A 513 14.24 -17.37 -16.75
C GLN A 513 15.20 -16.22 -16.42
N SER A 514 14.67 -15.10 -15.92
CA SER A 514 15.41 -13.89 -15.58
C SER A 514 14.54 -13.08 -14.61
N PRO A 515 14.72 -13.18 -13.28
CA PRO A 515 13.91 -12.40 -12.34
C PRO A 515 13.97 -10.92 -12.76
N PRO A 516 12.83 -10.25 -12.97
CA PRO A 516 12.85 -8.96 -13.63
C PRO A 516 13.67 -7.98 -12.79
N ARG A 517 14.46 -7.16 -13.48
CA ARG A 517 15.08 -5.93 -12.94
C ARG A 517 14.02 -4.88 -12.55
N SER A 518 12.88 -5.27 -11.95
CA SER A 518 11.83 -4.33 -11.53
C SER A 518 12.29 -3.47 -10.36
N LEU A 519 13.25 -3.98 -9.58
CA LEU A 519 13.98 -3.27 -8.53
C LEU A 519 15.17 -2.49 -9.13
N THR A 520 15.16 -1.17 -9.00
CA THR A 520 16.36 -0.35 -9.17
C THR A 520 16.81 0.14 -7.81
N ARG A 521 18.03 -0.23 -7.41
CA ARG A 521 18.68 0.33 -6.22
C ARG A 521 19.51 1.55 -6.62
N VAL A 522 19.21 2.70 -6.03
CA VAL A 522 19.97 3.95 -6.17
C VAL A 522 20.77 4.16 -4.89
N TYR A 523 22.02 4.61 -5.00
CA TYR A 523 22.84 4.98 -3.85
C TYR A 523 23.04 6.49 -3.87
N ILE A 524 22.74 7.15 -2.75
CA ILE A 524 23.09 8.55 -2.49
C ILE A 524 24.28 8.53 -1.54
N GLY A 525 25.40 9.14 -1.91
CA GLY A 525 26.66 9.04 -1.14
C GLY A 525 27.73 8.26 -1.88
#